data_AF-A0AAV8ZWN4-F1
#
_entry.id   AF-A0AAV8ZWN4-F1
#
_cell.length_a   1.000
_cell.length_b   1.000
_cell.length_c   1.000
_cell.angle_alpha   90.00
_cell.angle_beta   90.00
_cell.angle_gamma   90.00
#
_symmetry.space_group_name_H-M   'P 1'
#
loop_
_entity.id
_entity.type
_entity.pdbx_description
1 polymer ?
#
loop_
_entity_poly.entity_id
_entity_poly.type
_entity_poly.pdbx_seq_one_letter_code
_entity_poly.pdbx_strand_id
1 'polypeptide(L)'
;MNTHMAVTYPRKIFKVVMLDCQHFYAFTQTDHERLMQIFSKTFGTKLLPYSDHMDYITLEYMTTQYRYQVIAIYRSDAARFGQPLLWPSKSFPNPWPDTVSIPDLITDLDEGIQKRPLSVGYISQCVLTPTVSFIFKHLCGTLEERCARDLENAKLEWINKQKSGEGGMNIVISDYIDLSD
;
A
#
# COMPACT_ATOMS: atom_id res chain seq x y z
N MET A 1 -42.95 23.80 -20.28
CA MET A 1 -42.42 22.43 -20.05
C MET A 1 -40.91 22.54 -20.08
N ASN A 2 -40.27 22.70 -18.92
CA ASN A 2 -38.81 22.88 -18.82
C ASN A 2 -38.13 21.52 -18.75
N THR A 3 -37.45 21.13 -19.82
CA THR A 3 -36.60 19.94 -19.84
C THR A 3 -35.25 20.33 -19.27
N HIS A 4 -35.00 19.97 -18.01
CA HIS A 4 -33.66 20.01 -17.44
C HIS A 4 -32.83 18.88 -18.08
N MET A 5 -31.93 19.23 -19.00
CA MET A 5 -30.88 18.32 -19.43
C MET A 5 -29.83 18.23 -18.32
N ALA A 6 -29.77 17.08 -17.64
CA ALA A 6 -28.65 16.74 -16.79
C ALA A 6 -27.41 16.50 -17.67
N VAL A 7 -26.54 17.51 -17.78
CA VAL A 7 -25.22 17.35 -18.37
C VAL A 7 -24.43 16.44 -17.45
N THR A 8 -24.31 15.17 -17.83
CA THR A 8 -23.52 14.20 -17.09
C THR A 8 -22.08 14.36 -17.57
N TYR A 9 -21.26 15.10 -16.84
CA TYR A 9 -19.83 15.15 -17.11
C TYR A 9 -19.22 13.79 -16.77
N PRO A 10 -18.46 13.14 -17.67
CA PRO A 10 -17.74 11.93 -17.31
C PRO A 10 -16.79 12.27 -16.16
N ARG A 11 -16.98 11.61 -15.00
CA ARG A 11 -16.06 11.75 -13.87
C ARG A 11 -14.69 11.31 -14.35
N LYS A 12 -13.76 12.26 -14.47
CA LYS A 12 -12.37 11.97 -14.76
C LYS A 12 -11.82 11.16 -13.59
N ILE A 13 -11.55 9.87 -13.82
CA ILE A 13 -10.95 9.00 -12.80
C ILE A 13 -9.47 9.38 -12.72
N PHE A 14 -9.07 9.99 -11.62
CA PHE A 14 -7.66 10.21 -11.33
C PHE A 14 -7.11 9.00 -10.60
N LYS A 15 -5.98 8.49 -11.07
CA LYS A 15 -5.28 7.35 -10.48
C LYS A 15 -3.94 7.82 -9.96
N VAL A 16 -3.64 7.47 -8.72
CA VAL A 16 -2.33 7.61 -8.11
C VAL A 16 -1.77 6.20 -7.92
N VAL A 17 -0.50 6.01 -8.22
CA VAL A 17 0.21 4.74 -8.05
C VAL A 17 1.18 4.89 -6.89
N MET A 18 1.17 3.93 -5.98
CA MET A 18 2.18 3.81 -4.93
C MET A 18 3.16 2.71 -5.33
N LEU A 19 4.46 3.03 -5.33
CA LEU A 19 5.54 2.09 -5.61
C LEU A 19 6.32 1.87 -4.32
N ASP A 20 6.27 0.67 -3.76
CA ASP A 20 6.99 0.31 -2.55
C ASP A 20 8.22 -0.54 -2.90
N CYS A 21 9.41 0.05 -2.75
CA CYS A 21 10.68 -0.63 -2.97
C CYS A 21 11.27 -1.08 -1.63
N GLN A 22 11.32 -2.39 -1.45
CA GLN A 22 11.84 -3.04 -0.25
C GLN A 22 12.67 -4.28 -0.62
N HIS A 23 13.42 -4.82 0.35
CA HIS A 23 14.29 -5.99 0.17
C HIS A 23 15.30 -5.86 -0.99
N PHE A 24 16.18 -4.87 -0.91
CA PHE A 24 17.26 -4.65 -1.88
C PHE A 24 18.38 -5.69 -1.72
N TYR A 25 18.19 -6.88 -2.26
CA TYR A 25 19.16 -7.96 -2.17
C TYR A 25 20.45 -7.64 -2.94
N ALA A 26 21.58 -7.66 -2.22
CA ALA A 26 22.92 -7.43 -2.76
C ALA A 26 23.11 -6.09 -3.50
N PHE A 27 22.26 -5.09 -3.22
CA PHE A 27 22.45 -3.75 -3.76
C PHE A 27 23.67 -3.09 -3.14
N THR A 28 24.54 -2.55 -3.99
CA THR A 28 25.56 -1.59 -3.59
C THR A 28 24.99 -0.18 -3.56
N GLN A 29 25.74 0.77 -3.02
CA GLN A 29 25.37 2.19 -3.08
C GLN A 29 25.16 2.68 -4.54
N THR A 30 26.00 2.21 -5.48
CA THR A 30 25.87 2.54 -6.90
C THR A 30 24.60 1.97 -7.52
N ASP A 31 24.15 0.79 -7.10
CA ASP A 31 22.89 0.20 -7.56
C ASP A 31 21.69 1.00 -7.06
N HIS A 32 21.73 1.45 -5.80
CA HIS A 32 20.74 2.37 -5.26
C HIS A 32 20.69 3.66 -6.07
N GLU A 33 21.82 4.32 -6.33
CA GLU A 33 21.89 5.55 -7.12
C GLU A 33 21.32 5.36 -8.53
N ARG A 34 21.66 4.25 -9.18
CA ARG A 34 21.13 3.92 -10.50
C ARG A 34 19.61 3.75 -10.48
N LEU A 35 19.08 3.03 -9.50
CA LEU A 35 17.63 2.85 -9.36
C LEU A 35 16.93 4.18 -9.10
N MET A 36 17.46 5.01 -8.19
CA MET A 36 16.90 6.34 -7.90
C MET A 36 16.88 7.23 -9.15
N GLN A 37 17.95 7.20 -9.97
CA GLN A 37 17.96 7.90 -11.26
C GLN A 37 16.91 7.37 -12.23
N ILE A 38 16.63 6.06 -12.25
CA ILE A 38 15.55 5.48 -13.07
C ILE A 38 14.20 6.06 -12.63
N PHE A 39 13.91 6.13 -11.32
CA PHE A 39 12.68 6.75 -10.82
C PHE A 39 12.55 8.21 -11.29
N SER A 40 13.60 9.02 -11.08
CA SER A 40 13.58 10.43 -11.48
C SER A 40 13.40 10.62 -12.99
N LYS A 41 14.07 9.81 -13.82
CA LYS A 41 13.97 9.90 -15.28
C LYS A 41 12.62 9.41 -15.81
N THR A 42 12.08 8.34 -15.24
CA THR A 42 10.82 7.72 -15.71
C THR A 42 9.61 8.53 -15.29
N PHE A 43 9.55 8.98 -14.03
CA PHE A 43 8.37 9.63 -13.48
C PHE A 43 8.49 11.15 -13.41
N GLY A 44 9.70 11.68 -13.22
CA GLY A 44 9.97 13.12 -13.22
C GLY A 44 9.01 13.90 -12.32
N THR A 45 8.34 14.90 -12.90
CA THR A 45 7.36 15.76 -12.21
C THR A 45 6.09 15.05 -11.75
N LYS A 46 5.89 13.78 -12.12
CA LYS A 46 4.80 12.96 -11.61
C LYS A 46 5.06 12.41 -10.21
N LEU A 47 6.31 12.40 -9.75
CA LEU A 47 6.64 11.99 -8.38
C LEU A 47 6.17 13.05 -7.39
N LEU A 48 5.42 12.62 -6.38
CA LEU A 48 5.08 13.44 -5.23
C LEU A 48 6.36 13.67 -4.40
N PRO A 49 6.81 14.92 -4.23
CA PRO A 49 7.93 15.23 -3.37
C PRO A 49 7.66 14.80 -1.93
N TYR A 50 8.70 14.32 -1.27
CA TYR A 50 8.69 14.03 0.15
C TYR A 50 8.33 15.27 0.97
N SER A 51 7.54 15.06 2.02
CA SER A 51 7.26 16.02 3.06
C SER A 51 7.21 15.31 4.41
N ASP A 52 7.65 16.00 5.46
CA ASP A 52 7.52 15.51 6.84
C ASP A 52 6.06 15.47 7.32
N HIS A 53 5.14 16.10 6.58
CA HIS A 53 3.72 16.19 6.89
C HIS A 53 2.86 15.72 5.71
N MET A 54 1.74 15.02 6.00
CA MET A 54 0.87 14.40 4.99
C MET A 54 -0.57 14.89 5.00
N ASP A 55 -0.96 15.71 5.97
CA ASP A 55 -2.32 16.20 6.20
C ASP A 55 -2.92 16.98 5.02
N TYR A 56 -2.08 17.62 4.21
CA TYR A 56 -2.51 18.35 3.02
C TYR A 56 -2.54 17.50 1.73
N ILE A 57 -2.01 16.27 1.76
CA ILE A 57 -1.89 15.42 0.56
C ILE A 57 -3.24 14.78 0.27
N THR A 58 -4.06 15.49 -0.51
CA THR A 58 -5.33 14.99 -1.03
C THR A 58 -5.20 14.54 -2.49
N LEU A 59 -6.15 13.75 -2.99
CA LEU A 59 -6.21 13.43 -4.42
C LEU A 59 -6.34 14.70 -5.28
N GLU A 60 -7.04 15.73 -4.82
CA GLU A 60 -7.14 17.01 -5.53
C GLU A 60 -5.80 17.74 -5.59
N TYR A 61 -5.08 17.81 -4.46
CA TYR A 61 -3.73 18.36 -4.38
C TYR A 61 -2.80 17.64 -5.37
N MET A 62 -2.78 16.32 -5.32
CA MET A 62 -1.92 15.53 -6.19
C MET A 62 -2.30 15.71 -7.66
N THR A 63 -3.59 15.67 -8.01
CA THR A 63 -3.99 15.47 -9.41
C THR A 63 -4.35 16.78 -10.12
N THR A 64 -5.23 17.59 -9.53
CA THR A 64 -5.75 18.81 -10.14
C THR A 64 -4.77 19.97 -9.98
N GLN A 65 -4.17 20.11 -8.79
CA GLN A 65 -3.31 21.25 -8.47
C GLN A 65 -1.88 21.08 -9.00
N TYR A 66 -1.25 19.93 -8.72
CA TYR A 66 0.18 19.74 -9.00
C TYR A 66 0.52 18.64 -10.02
N ARG A 67 -0.46 17.83 -10.43
CA ARG A 67 -0.32 16.74 -11.42
C ARG A 67 0.69 15.63 -11.04
N TYR A 68 0.92 15.44 -9.74
CA TYR A 68 1.54 14.24 -9.21
C TYR A 68 0.67 13.01 -9.46
N GLN A 69 1.31 11.89 -9.75
CA GLN A 69 0.66 10.60 -10.05
C GLN A 69 1.32 9.43 -9.33
N VAL A 70 2.52 9.61 -8.77
CA VAL A 70 3.31 8.51 -8.19
C VAL A 70 3.82 8.91 -6.81
N ILE A 71 3.61 8.02 -5.83
CA ILE A 71 4.29 8.06 -4.53
C ILE A 71 5.30 6.92 -4.54
N ALA A 72 6.60 7.24 -4.47
CA ALA A 72 7.66 6.25 -4.43
C ALA A 72 8.17 6.10 -3.01
N ILE A 73 7.90 4.96 -2.38
CA ILE A 73 8.38 4.58 -1.05
C ILE A 73 9.68 3.81 -1.25
N TYR A 74 10.77 4.27 -0.64
CA TYR A 74 12.10 3.69 -0.80
C TYR A 74 12.65 3.27 0.55
N ARG A 75 12.60 1.97 0.85
CA ARG A 75 12.92 1.41 2.18
C ARG A 75 14.41 1.10 2.34
N SER A 76 15.26 2.09 2.11
CA SER A 76 16.71 1.99 2.33
C SER A 76 17.29 3.33 2.76
N ASP A 77 18.24 3.27 3.69
CA ASP A 77 18.97 4.44 4.19
C ASP A 77 19.83 5.11 3.11
N ALA A 78 20.12 4.41 2.00
CA ALA A 78 20.82 4.96 0.84
C ALA A 78 20.14 6.19 0.22
N ALA A 79 18.82 6.34 0.42
CA ALA A 79 18.05 7.48 -0.06
C ALA A 79 18.00 8.68 0.91
N ARG A 80 18.61 8.57 2.11
CA ARG A 80 18.55 9.63 3.15
C ARG A 80 19.19 10.95 2.71
N PHE A 81 20.15 10.91 1.80
CA PHE A 81 20.89 12.08 1.35
C PHE A 81 20.54 12.42 -0.10
N GLY A 82 19.86 13.56 -0.31
CA GLY A 82 19.75 14.20 -1.62
C GLY A 82 18.62 13.72 -2.53
N GLN A 83 17.61 12.99 -2.03
CA GLN A 83 16.48 12.50 -2.84
C GLN A 83 15.13 13.03 -2.31
N PRO A 84 14.74 14.27 -2.68
CA PRO A 84 13.51 14.89 -2.19
C PRO A 84 12.23 14.29 -2.78
N LEU A 85 12.33 13.27 -3.64
CA LEU A 85 11.21 12.65 -4.35
C LEU A 85 10.88 11.23 -3.87
N LEU A 86 11.64 10.72 -2.89
CA LEU A 86 11.49 9.36 -2.38
C LEU A 86 11.07 9.41 -0.91
N TRP A 87 10.00 8.69 -0.60
CA TRP A 87 9.42 8.64 0.74
C TRP A 87 10.11 7.55 1.57
N PRO A 88 10.63 7.88 2.77
CA PRO A 88 11.32 6.92 3.62
C PRO A 88 10.36 5.93 4.28
N SER A 89 10.87 4.81 4.77
CA SER A 89 10.06 3.77 5.45
C SER A 89 9.18 4.32 6.57
N LYS A 90 9.64 5.33 7.31
CA LYS A 90 8.91 5.94 8.44
C LYS A 90 7.59 6.59 8.02
N SER A 91 7.48 7.04 6.77
CA SER A 91 6.30 7.73 6.24
C SER A 91 5.16 6.78 5.94
N PHE A 92 5.49 5.53 5.60
CA PHE A 92 4.54 4.49 5.28
C PHE A 92 4.95 3.20 6.01
N PRO A 93 4.80 3.13 7.34
CA PRO A 93 5.15 1.93 8.08
C PRO A 93 4.34 0.73 7.55
N ASN A 94 5.04 -0.40 7.40
CA ASN A 94 4.53 -1.61 6.79
C ASN A 94 4.92 -2.82 7.65
N PRO A 95 4.31 -3.00 8.83
CA PRO A 95 4.65 -4.11 9.70
C PRO A 95 4.24 -5.44 9.07
N TRP A 96 5.10 -6.44 9.24
CA TRP A 96 4.88 -7.78 8.74
C TRP A 96 4.27 -8.63 9.86
N PRO A 97 3.06 -9.18 9.70
CA PRO A 97 2.39 -9.96 10.74
C PRO A 97 3.12 -11.26 11.12
N ASP A 98 3.90 -11.85 10.18
CA ASP A 98 4.66 -13.09 10.40
C ASP A 98 3.85 -14.23 11.04
N THR A 99 2.62 -14.44 10.56
CA THR A 99 1.69 -15.45 11.08
C THR A 99 1.02 -16.26 9.97
N VAL A 100 0.69 -17.51 10.32
CA VAL A 100 -0.14 -18.42 9.51
C VAL A 100 -1.60 -18.49 9.98
N SER A 101 -1.91 -17.83 11.10
CA SER A 101 -3.20 -17.90 11.78
C SER A 101 -4.04 -16.69 11.39
N ILE A 102 -5.23 -16.93 10.82
CA ILE A 102 -6.17 -15.86 10.46
C ILE A 102 -6.58 -15.02 11.69
N PRO A 103 -6.95 -15.61 12.85
CA PRO A 103 -7.27 -14.82 14.05
C PRO A 103 -6.12 -13.93 14.52
N ASP A 104 -4.89 -14.43 14.47
CA ASP A 104 -3.71 -13.65 14.88
C ASP A 104 -3.45 -12.52 13.89
N LEU A 105 -3.58 -12.78 12.58
CA LEU A 105 -3.51 -11.75 11.54
C LEU A 105 -4.52 -10.63 11.80
N ILE A 106 -5.80 -10.96 12.06
CA ILE A 106 -6.82 -9.95 12.33
C ILE A 106 -6.49 -9.15 13.60
N THR A 107 -5.98 -9.80 14.63
CA THR A 107 -5.54 -9.14 15.87
C THR A 107 -4.40 -8.16 15.60
N ASP A 108 -3.37 -8.58 14.85
CA ASP A 108 -2.23 -7.72 14.48
C ASP A 108 -2.67 -6.51 13.64
N LEU A 109 -3.63 -6.72 12.73
CA LEU A 109 -4.19 -5.66 11.91
C LEU A 109 -4.94 -4.61 12.76
N ASP A 110 -5.79 -5.05 13.68
CA ASP A 110 -6.54 -4.17 14.58
C ASP A 110 -5.61 -3.42 15.55
N GLU A 111 -4.67 -4.12 16.17
CA GLU A 111 -3.68 -3.50 17.05
C GLU A 111 -2.80 -2.49 16.30
N GLY A 112 -2.40 -2.86 15.07
CA GLY A 112 -1.60 -2.02 14.20
C GLY A 112 -2.30 -0.71 13.86
N ILE A 113 -3.59 -0.78 13.50
CA ILE A 113 -4.42 0.42 13.33
C ILE A 113 -4.43 1.20 14.66
N GLN A 114 -4.78 0.61 15.79
CA GLN A 114 -4.92 1.38 17.04
C GLN A 114 -3.62 2.05 17.53
N LYS A 115 -2.47 1.41 17.34
CA LYS A 115 -1.18 1.87 17.87
C LYS A 115 -0.41 2.82 16.95
N ARG A 116 -0.78 2.93 15.67
CA ARG A 116 -0.03 3.73 14.70
C ARG A 116 -0.05 5.23 15.01
N PRO A 117 1.00 5.98 14.65
CA PRO A 117 0.92 7.44 14.58
C PRO A 117 -0.12 7.88 13.54
N LEU A 118 -0.92 8.91 13.84
CA LEU A 118 -1.92 9.43 12.87
C LEU A 118 -1.29 10.22 11.72
N SER A 119 -0.01 10.56 11.82
CA SER A 119 0.72 11.38 10.84
C SER A 119 1.37 10.58 9.70
N VAL A 120 1.10 9.28 9.58
CA VAL A 120 1.74 8.38 8.61
C VAL A 120 0.73 7.67 7.73
N GLY A 121 1.14 7.32 6.51
CA GLY A 121 0.37 6.46 5.60
C GLY A 121 0.53 4.99 5.98
N TYR A 122 -0.11 4.55 7.06
CA TYR A 122 0.05 3.20 7.57
C TYR A 122 -0.46 2.13 6.60
N ILE A 123 0.36 1.11 6.37
CA ILE A 123 0.07 -0.02 5.49
C ILE A 123 -0.30 -1.23 6.34
N SER A 124 -1.54 -1.69 6.18
CA SER A 124 -2.06 -2.93 6.75
C SER A 124 -1.75 -4.08 5.78
N GLN A 125 -0.92 -5.03 6.19
CA GLN A 125 -0.61 -6.23 5.40
C GLN A 125 -1.60 -7.35 5.70
N CYS A 126 -2.59 -7.52 4.84
CA CYS A 126 -3.56 -8.61 4.92
C CYS A 126 -3.02 -9.88 4.22
N VAL A 127 -1.87 -10.37 4.70
CA VAL A 127 -1.15 -11.51 4.10
C VAL A 127 -0.75 -12.50 5.19
N LEU A 128 -1.00 -13.79 4.93
CA LEU A 128 -0.44 -14.87 5.75
C LEU A 128 0.96 -15.21 5.28
N THR A 129 1.83 -15.55 6.22
CA THR A 129 3.21 -15.99 5.94
C THR A 129 3.33 -17.48 6.20
N PRO A 130 3.10 -18.35 5.20
CA PRO A 130 3.28 -19.78 5.38
C PRO A 130 4.76 -20.11 5.62
N THR A 131 5.06 -20.81 6.71
CA THR A 131 6.40 -21.39 6.89
C THR A 131 6.66 -22.47 5.85
N VAL A 132 7.93 -22.70 5.48
CA VAL A 132 8.34 -23.73 4.52
C VAL A 132 7.73 -25.11 4.89
N SER A 133 7.67 -25.44 6.19
CA SER A 133 7.02 -26.67 6.68
C SER A 133 5.50 -26.72 6.52
N PHE A 134 4.83 -25.56 6.51
CA PHE A 134 3.38 -25.45 6.29
C PHE A 134 3.06 -25.71 4.80
N ILE A 135 3.85 -25.12 3.90
CA ILE A 135 3.79 -25.33 2.44
C ILE A 135 3.93 -26.83 2.10
N PHE A 136 4.95 -27.51 2.63
CA PHE A 136 5.18 -28.93 2.33
C PHE A 136 4.12 -29.89 2.89
N LYS A 137 3.39 -29.51 3.95
CA LYS A 137 2.42 -30.40 4.61
C LYS A 137 0.99 -30.26 4.07
N HIS A 138 0.64 -29.12 3.44
CA HIS A 138 -0.77 -28.74 3.21
C HIS A 138 -1.11 -28.36 1.75
N LEU A 139 -0.16 -28.40 0.81
CA LEU A 139 -0.42 -28.20 -0.62
C LEU A 139 -1.07 -29.44 -1.29
N CYS A 140 -2.25 -29.83 -0.81
CA CYS A 140 -3.23 -30.54 -1.64
C CYS A 140 -4.22 -29.47 -2.12
N GLY A 141 -4.44 -29.37 -3.43
CA GLY A 141 -5.12 -28.20 -4.04
C GLY A 141 -6.47 -27.81 -3.43
N THR A 142 -7.26 -28.78 -2.92
CA THR A 142 -8.55 -28.49 -2.27
C THR A 142 -8.43 -27.84 -0.89
N LEU A 143 -7.34 -28.08 -0.17
CA LEU A 143 -7.06 -27.46 1.13
C LEU A 143 -6.52 -26.05 0.95
N GLU A 144 -5.67 -25.84 -0.06
CA GLU A 144 -5.17 -24.53 -0.48
C GLU A 144 -6.31 -23.59 -0.89
N GLU A 145 -7.21 -24.04 -1.76
CA GLU A 145 -8.39 -23.27 -2.18
C GLU A 145 -9.30 -22.90 -1.00
N ARG A 146 -9.49 -23.81 -0.04
CA ARG A 146 -10.30 -23.54 1.15
C ARG A 146 -9.62 -22.54 2.08
N CYS A 147 -8.33 -22.71 2.36
CA CYS A 147 -7.58 -21.77 3.20
C CYS A 147 -7.51 -20.37 2.57
N ALA A 148 -7.32 -20.29 1.25
CA ALA A 148 -7.34 -19.03 0.51
C ALA A 148 -8.70 -18.34 0.60
N ARG A 149 -9.80 -19.09 0.44
CA ARG A 149 -11.16 -18.55 0.61
C ARG A 149 -11.47 -18.10 2.03
N ASP A 150 -11.08 -18.88 3.04
CA ASP A 150 -11.32 -18.53 4.44
C ASP A 150 -10.55 -17.26 4.82
N LEU A 151 -9.30 -17.13 4.34
CA LEU A 151 -8.52 -15.91 4.45
C LEU A 151 -9.20 -14.74 3.71
N GLU A 152 -9.63 -14.93 2.47
CA GLU A 152 -10.30 -13.88 1.69
C GLU A 152 -11.56 -13.35 2.38
N ASN A 153 -12.42 -14.26 2.85
CA ASN A 153 -13.61 -13.89 3.60
C ASN A 153 -13.27 -13.10 4.86
N ALA A 154 -12.28 -13.54 5.63
CA ALA A 154 -11.86 -12.85 6.85
C ALA A 154 -11.28 -11.46 6.55
N LYS A 155 -10.46 -11.33 5.50
CA LYS A 155 -9.91 -10.04 5.04
C LYS A 155 -11.03 -9.08 4.64
N LEU A 156 -11.99 -9.52 3.83
CA LEU A 156 -13.12 -8.70 3.39
C LEU A 156 -14.02 -8.31 4.54
N GLU A 157 -14.32 -9.24 5.47
CA GLU A 157 -15.09 -8.94 6.67
C GLU A 157 -14.40 -7.89 7.54
N TRP A 158 -13.08 -8.01 7.72
CA TRP A 158 -12.30 -7.04 8.46
C TRP A 158 -12.28 -5.68 7.77
N ILE A 159 -11.98 -5.61 6.47
CA ILE A 159 -11.99 -4.38 5.65
C ILE A 159 -13.33 -3.65 5.77
N ASN A 160 -14.45 -4.39 5.66
CA ASN A 160 -15.79 -3.82 5.71
C ASN A 160 -16.18 -3.26 7.09
N LYS A 161 -15.50 -3.69 8.16
CA LYS A 161 -15.67 -3.13 9.51
C LYS A 161 -14.86 -1.86 9.73
N GLN A 162 -13.88 -1.57 8.88
CA GLN A 162 -13.00 -0.41 9.06
C GLN A 162 -13.64 0.89 8.58
N LYS A 163 -13.38 1.97 9.32
CA LYS A 163 -13.60 3.34 8.84
C LYS A 163 -12.40 3.78 8.02
N SER A 164 -12.59 4.45 6.88
CA SER A 164 -11.50 5.06 6.12
C SER A 164 -11.15 6.46 6.64
N GLY A 165 -9.89 6.86 6.46
CA GLY A 165 -9.41 8.21 6.78
C GLY A 165 -8.95 8.40 8.23
N GLU A 166 -9.08 9.60 8.78
CA GLU A 166 -8.49 9.96 10.07
C GLU A 166 -8.95 9.01 11.22
N GLY A 167 -7.95 8.44 11.91
CA GLY A 167 -8.15 7.43 12.95
C GLY A 167 -8.46 6.02 12.43
N GLY A 168 -8.88 5.87 11.18
CA GLY A 168 -9.24 4.60 10.54
C GLY A 168 -8.27 4.11 9.46
N MET A 169 -8.58 3.02 8.79
CA MET A 169 -7.71 2.36 7.81
C MET A 169 -7.28 3.30 6.65
N ASN A 170 -6.00 3.19 6.25
CA ASN A 170 -5.37 3.99 5.20
C ASN A 170 -5.12 3.16 3.93
N ILE A 171 -4.10 2.29 3.97
CA ILE A 171 -3.63 1.49 2.84
C ILE A 171 -3.68 0.02 3.25
N VAL A 172 -4.24 -0.82 2.38
CA VAL A 172 -4.24 -2.28 2.56
C VAL A 172 -3.47 -2.90 1.41
N ILE A 173 -2.56 -3.81 1.73
CA ILE A 173 -1.98 -4.73 0.76
C ILE A 173 -2.45 -6.14 1.06
N SER A 174 -2.72 -6.92 0.03
CA SER A 174 -3.24 -8.28 0.15
C SER A 174 -2.75 -9.11 -1.03
N ASP A 175 -2.52 -10.39 -0.79
CA ASP A 175 -2.31 -11.38 -1.85
C ASP A 175 -3.66 -11.79 -2.47
N TYR A 176 -3.62 -12.17 -3.75
CA TYR A 176 -4.74 -12.70 -4.55
C TYR A 176 -5.98 -11.79 -4.61
N ILE A 177 -6.00 -10.84 -5.55
CA ILE A 177 -7.14 -9.91 -5.75
C ILE A 177 -8.23 -10.50 -6.68
N ASP A 178 -7.95 -11.62 -7.37
CA ASP A 178 -8.80 -12.18 -8.45
C ASP A 178 -9.40 -13.58 -8.14
N LEU A 179 -9.64 -13.94 -6.88
CA LEU A 179 -10.30 -15.23 -6.55
C LEU A 179 -11.84 -15.20 -6.67
N SER A 180 -12.40 -14.13 -7.25
CA SER A 180 -13.84 -13.90 -7.34
C SER A 180 -14.34 -13.69 -8.78
N ASP A 181 -13.90 -14.54 -9.71
CA ASP A 181 -14.55 -14.73 -11.03
C ASP A 181 -15.21 -16.12 -11.11
#